data_AF-A0A4P6WV68-F1
#
_entry.id   AF-A0A4P6WV68-F1
#
_cell.length_a   1.000
_cell.length_b   1.000
_cell.length_c   1.000
_cell.angle_alpha   90.00
_cell.angle_beta   90.00
_cell.angle_gamma   90.00
#
_symmetry.space_group_name_H-M   'P 1'
#
loop_
_entity.id
_entity.type
_entity.pdbx_description
1 polymer ?
#
loop_
_entity_poly.entity_id
_entity_poly.type
_entity_poly.pdbx_seq_one_letter_code
_entity_poly.pdbx_strand_id
1 'polypeptide(L)'
;MFNDISLRQKFLWALMAAGLVIITSGMSIRLLSKAAQFHHLERDHLAVVTQASSALAMVLDGGKSSKSIPKTELLDNVRKGRQLAAQAVSELFPIEKKAFELIGFGDILRQPQAVIGLATRIENIASAIPGQHLTPELAAVVAQDLALMRSASDRFGPLVAEATRFIRSTALLLTFVPLGFLVAFLLLVRTSTLRPMEHAMSAAKRMAEGDLSAGHLSHSGNEFGQLLRAMDMTRSKLADLRSARSGA
;
A
#
# COMPACT_ATOMS: atom_id res chain seq x y z
N MET A 1 -32.74 0.69 -9.03
CA MET A 1 -32.03 1.51 -8.02
C MET A 1 -31.00 2.49 -8.60
N PHE A 2 -30.40 2.28 -9.79
CA PHE A 2 -29.44 3.22 -10.41
C PHE A 2 -30.03 4.29 -11.36
N ASN A 3 -31.35 4.28 -11.60
CA ASN A 3 -32.01 5.19 -12.56
C ASN A 3 -32.24 6.60 -12.02
N ASP A 4 -32.29 6.79 -10.69
CA ASP A 4 -32.57 8.08 -10.06
C ASP A 4 -31.29 8.84 -9.64
N ILE A 5 -30.11 8.23 -9.84
CA ILE A 5 -28.84 8.85 -9.48
C ILE A 5 -28.42 9.81 -10.60
N SER A 6 -28.14 11.05 -10.19
CA SER A 6 -27.64 12.14 -11.01
C SER A 6 -26.34 11.78 -11.75
N LEU A 7 -26.17 12.28 -12.99
CA LEU A 7 -24.93 12.11 -13.75
C LEU A 7 -23.71 12.68 -13.01
N ARG A 8 -23.89 13.83 -12.34
CA ARG A 8 -22.82 14.45 -11.52
C ARG A 8 -22.41 13.54 -10.37
N GLN A 9 -23.37 12.91 -9.69
CA GLN A 9 -23.09 11.97 -8.61
C GLN A 9 -22.37 10.72 -9.15
N LYS A 10 -22.80 10.17 -10.30
CA LYS A 10 -22.13 9.04 -10.96
C LYS A 10 -20.66 9.36 -11.29
N PHE A 11 -20.40 10.56 -11.79
CA PHE A 11 -19.04 11.02 -12.07
C PHE A 11 -18.19 11.18 -10.80
N LEU A 12 -18.76 11.77 -9.73
CA LEU A 12 -18.07 11.92 -8.44
C LEU A 12 -17.69 10.56 -7.85
N TRP A 13 -18.59 9.57 -7.87
CA TRP A 13 -18.30 8.21 -7.40
C TRP A 13 -17.19 7.55 -8.21
N ALA A 14 -17.19 7.71 -9.53
CA ALA A 14 -16.11 7.20 -10.38
C ALA A 14 -14.76 7.88 -10.07
N LEU A 15 -14.76 9.19 -9.84
CA LEU A 15 -13.54 9.93 -9.49
C LEU A 15 -12.99 9.50 -8.12
N MET A 16 -13.86 9.35 -7.12
CA MET A 16 -13.50 8.86 -5.79
C MET A 16 -12.93 7.44 -5.85
N ALA A 17 -13.55 6.54 -6.62
CA ALA A 17 -13.05 5.18 -6.82
C ALA A 17 -11.67 5.17 -7.51
N ALA A 18 -11.49 6.00 -8.54
CA ALA A 18 -10.19 6.13 -9.21
C ALA A 18 -9.10 6.69 -8.28
N GLY A 19 -9.41 7.72 -7.50
CA GLY A 19 -8.50 8.28 -6.50
C GLY A 19 -8.10 7.25 -5.44
N LEU A 20 -9.06 6.46 -4.96
CA LEU A 20 -8.79 5.37 -4.02
C LEU A 20 -7.83 4.35 -4.61
N VAL A 21 -8.04 3.91 -5.86
CA VAL A 21 -7.14 2.96 -6.55
C VAL A 21 -5.72 3.51 -6.69
N ILE A 22 -5.57 4.80 -7.01
CA ILE A 22 -4.26 5.43 -7.13
C ILE A 22 -3.53 5.42 -5.78
N ILE A 23 -4.22 5.83 -4.71
CA ILE A 23 -3.65 5.88 -3.35
C ILE A 23 -3.24 4.47 -2.89
N THR A 24 -4.13 3.49 -3.04
CA THR A 24 -3.87 2.11 -2.58
C THR A 24 -2.74 1.47 -3.38
N SER A 25 -2.70 1.69 -4.70
CA SER A 25 -1.63 1.18 -5.57
C SER A 25 -0.28 1.81 -5.21
N GLY A 26 -0.25 3.14 -5.02
CA GLY A 26 0.97 3.86 -4.62
C GLY A 26 1.50 3.41 -3.26
N MET A 27 0.62 3.24 -2.27
CA MET A 27 0.97 2.71 -0.95
C MET A 27 1.53 1.27 -1.05
N SER A 28 0.91 0.44 -1.88
CA SER A 28 1.33 -0.96 -2.08
C SER A 28 2.72 -1.06 -2.69
N ILE A 29 3.00 -0.29 -3.73
CA ILE A 29 4.33 -0.23 -4.37
C ILE A 29 5.38 0.22 -3.34
N ARG A 30 5.07 1.25 -2.56
CA ARG A 30 5.96 1.76 -1.52
C ARG A 30 6.28 0.70 -0.46
N LEU A 31 5.27 0.00 0.05
CA LEU A 31 5.46 -1.05 1.05
C LEU A 31 6.25 -2.24 0.50
N LEU A 32 6.01 -2.65 -0.75
CA LEU A 32 6.77 -3.70 -1.43
C LEU A 32 8.25 -3.32 -1.62
N SER A 33 8.52 -2.06 -1.99
CA SER A 33 9.89 -1.56 -2.11
C SER A 33 10.64 -1.60 -0.76
N LYS A 34 9.96 -1.24 0.34
CA LYS A 34 10.52 -1.33 1.69
C LYS A 34 10.77 -2.76 2.15
N ALA A 35 9.90 -3.70 1.80
CA ALA A 35 10.12 -5.10 2.11
C ALA A 35 11.41 -5.65 1.49
N ALA A 36 11.72 -5.26 0.24
CA ALA A 36 12.99 -5.60 -0.39
C ALA A 36 14.19 -5.01 0.38
N GLN A 37 14.06 -3.77 0.85
CA GLN A 37 15.07 -3.13 1.68
C GLN A 37 15.24 -3.83 3.04
N PHE A 38 14.16 -4.29 3.68
CA PHE A 38 14.24 -5.05 4.92
C PHE A 38 14.96 -6.38 4.74
N HIS A 39 14.74 -7.09 3.64
CA HIS A 39 15.51 -8.29 3.34
C HIS A 39 17.01 -7.99 3.14
N HIS A 40 17.36 -6.85 2.54
CA HIS A 40 18.76 -6.44 2.44
C HIS A 40 19.36 -6.16 3.82
N LEU A 41 18.68 -5.36 4.64
CA LEU A 41 19.12 -5.01 5.99
C LEU A 41 19.24 -6.24 6.90
N GLU A 42 18.30 -7.18 6.79
CA GLU A 42 18.33 -8.46 7.50
C GLU A 42 19.57 -9.28 7.13
N ARG A 43 19.89 -9.40 5.84
CA ARG A 43 21.07 -10.16 5.38
C ARG A 43 22.36 -9.53 5.88
N ASP A 44 22.48 -8.20 5.82
CA ASP A 44 23.63 -7.48 6.37
C ASP A 44 23.73 -7.67 7.88
N HIS A 45 22.59 -7.65 8.57
CA HIS A 45 22.55 -7.83 10.03
C HIS A 45 22.96 -9.26 10.42
N LEU A 46 22.46 -10.28 9.72
CA LEU A 46 22.85 -11.68 9.92
C LEU A 46 24.35 -11.91 9.66
N ALA A 47 24.93 -11.21 8.67
CA ALA A 47 26.36 -11.30 8.39
C ALA A 47 27.20 -10.78 9.57
N VAL A 48 26.88 -9.61 10.11
CA VAL A 48 27.64 -9.02 11.23
C VAL A 48 27.43 -9.79 12.55
N VAL A 49 26.21 -10.28 12.80
CA VAL A 49 25.91 -11.12 13.97
C VAL A 49 26.64 -12.46 13.89
N THR A 50 26.76 -13.05 12.70
CA THR A 50 27.50 -14.29 12.49
C THR A 50 29.00 -14.09 12.70
N GLN A 51 29.57 -12.98 12.21
CA GLN A 51 30.97 -12.62 12.45
C GLN A 51 31.25 -12.44 13.95
N ALA A 52 30.41 -11.69 14.65
CA ALA A 52 30.52 -11.52 16.10
C ALA A 52 30.39 -12.86 16.85
N SER A 53 29.43 -13.71 16.48
CA SER A 53 29.24 -15.04 17.09
C SER A 53 30.46 -15.94 16.88
N SER A 54 31.05 -15.92 15.68
CA SER A 54 32.27 -16.68 15.37
C SER A 54 33.46 -16.19 16.19
N ALA A 55 33.58 -14.88 16.42
CA ALA A 55 34.63 -14.31 17.26
C ALA A 55 34.50 -14.79 18.72
N LEU A 56 33.28 -14.85 19.26
CA LEU A 56 33.02 -15.41 20.59
C LEU A 56 33.37 -16.90 20.66
N ALA A 57 32.93 -17.69 19.68
CA ALA A 57 33.17 -19.14 19.65
C ALA A 57 34.67 -19.46 19.66
N MET A 58 35.48 -18.74 18.87
CA MET A 58 36.95 -18.92 18.85
C MET A 58 37.62 -18.68 20.21
N VAL A 59 37.05 -17.81 21.05
CA VAL A 59 37.58 -17.49 22.39
C VAL A 59 37.09 -18.51 23.42
N LEU A 60 35.85 -18.98 23.29
CA LEU A 60 35.25 -19.98 24.17
C LEU A 60 35.84 -21.39 23.97
N ASP A 61 36.18 -21.77 22.74
CA ASP A 61 36.77 -23.08 22.41
C ASP A 61 38.25 -23.19 22.83
N GLY A 62 38.83 -22.17 23.47
CA GLY A 62 40.18 -22.21 24.04
C GLY A 62 41.30 -22.37 23.00
N GLY A 63 41.02 -22.13 21.72
CA GLY A 63 42.01 -22.21 20.64
C GLY A 63 43.18 -21.24 20.87
N LYS A 64 44.36 -21.57 20.31
CA LYS A 64 45.59 -20.73 20.41
C LYS A 64 45.40 -19.27 19.96
N SER A 65 44.29 -18.94 19.27
CA SER A 65 43.88 -17.59 18.85
C SER A 65 43.06 -16.79 19.90
N SER A 66 42.72 -17.36 21.06
CA SER A 66 41.97 -16.68 22.13
C SER A 66 42.64 -15.37 22.62
N LYS A 67 43.95 -15.21 22.41
CA LYS A 67 44.72 -14.04 22.84
C LYS A 67 44.77 -12.88 21.84
N SER A 68 44.24 -13.00 20.61
CA SER A 68 44.45 -11.97 19.57
C SER A 68 43.19 -11.27 19.06
N ILE A 69 41.98 -11.63 19.51
CA ILE A 69 40.77 -10.97 19.00
C ILE A 69 40.60 -9.66 19.78
N PRO A 70 40.72 -8.49 19.10
CA PRO A 70 40.53 -7.22 19.75
C PRO A 70 39.06 -7.06 20.09
N LYS A 71 38.79 -6.65 21.33
CA LYS A 71 37.44 -6.35 21.83
C LYS A 71 36.71 -5.33 20.95
N THR A 72 37.44 -4.45 20.29
CA THR A 72 36.90 -3.46 19.34
C THR A 72 36.23 -4.11 18.14
N GLU A 73 36.71 -5.25 17.65
CA GLU A 73 36.10 -5.95 16.51
C GLU A 73 34.71 -6.51 16.86
N LEU A 74 34.55 -7.07 18.08
CA LEU A 74 33.23 -7.45 18.59
C LEU A 74 32.32 -6.22 18.68
N LEU A 75 32.80 -5.14 19.30
CA LEU A 75 32.01 -3.93 19.50
C LEU A 75 31.59 -3.28 18.18
N ASP A 76 32.46 -3.26 17.17
CA ASP A 76 32.14 -2.70 15.86
C ASP A 76 31.07 -3.52 15.13
N ASN A 77 31.15 -4.86 15.20
CA ASN A 77 30.12 -5.73 14.65
C ASN A 77 28.77 -5.57 15.37
N VAL A 78 28.77 -5.45 16.70
CA VAL A 78 27.56 -5.22 17.50
C VAL A 78 26.95 -3.85 17.18
N ARG A 79 27.77 -2.80 17.12
CA ARG A 79 27.33 -1.44 16.75
C ARG A 79 26.74 -1.39 15.34
N LYS A 80 27.40 -2.04 14.38
CA LYS A 80 26.89 -2.15 13.02
C LYS A 80 25.56 -2.90 12.97
N GLY A 81 25.44 -4.00 13.73
CA GLY A 81 24.19 -4.74 13.90
C GLY A 81 23.06 -3.85 14.45
N ARG A 82 23.36 -3.05 15.48
CA ARG A 82 22.42 -2.07 16.06
C ARG A 82 22.00 -1.00 15.07
N GLN A 83 22.93 -0.46 14.28
CA GLN A 83 22.64 0.54 13.25
C GLN A 83 21.71 0.00 12.17
N LEU A 84 21.95 -1.22 11.69
CA LEU A 84 21.08 -1.87 10.70
C LEU A 84 19.66 -2.10 11.26
N ALA A 85 19.54 -2.52 12.52
CA ALA A 85 18.25 -2.67 13.18
C ALA A 85 17.54 -1.31 13.37
N ALA A 86 18.27 -0.26 13.75
CA ALA A 86 17.73 1.09 13.87
C ALA A 86 17.25 1.63 12.51
N GLN A 87 17.99 1.37 11.44
CA GLN A 87 17.62 1.75 10.09
C GLN A 87 16.28 1.11 9.68
N ALA A 88 16.10 -0.19 9.95
CA ALA A 88 14.84 -0.88 9.67
C ALA A 88 13.63 -0.23 10.37
N VAL A 89 13.80 0.30 11.60
CA VAL A 89 12.75 1.01 12.33
C VAL A 89 12.49 2.41 11.78
N SER A 90 13.53 3.12 11.33
CA SER A 90 13.40 4.49 10.80
C SER A 90 12.82 4.54 9.40
N GLU A 91 12.96 3.48 8.60
CA GLU A 91 12.40 3.41 7.25
C GLU A 91 10.86 3.48 7.26
N LEU A 92 10.21 3.01 8.33
CA LEU A 92 8.75 3.03 8.44
C LEU A 92 8.22 4.37 8.96
N PHE A 93 7.22 4.89 8.25
CA PHE A 93 6.47 6.06 8.72
C PHE A 93 5.54 5.70 9.87
N PRO A 94 5.18 6.65 10.76
CA PRO A 94 4.29 6.39 11.89
C PRO A 94 2.96 5.75 11.50
N ILE A 95 2.36 6.18 10.37
CA ILE A 95 1.12 5.61 9.85
C ILE A 95 1.29 4.16 9.38
N GLU A 96 2.42 3.83 8.77
CA GLU A 96 2.75 2.48 8.32
C GLU A 96 2.99 1.57 9.53
N LYS A 97 3.69 2.06 10.57
CA LYS A 97 3.90 1.33 11.83
C LYS A 97 2.56 0.92 12.46
N LYS A 98 1.66 1.89 12.61
CA LYS A 98 0.31 1.64 13.14
C LYS A 98 -0.48 0.70 12.25
N ALA A 99 -0.33 0.79 10.93
CA ALA A 99 -0.96 -0.16 10.01
C ALA A 99 -0.45 -1.58 10.23
N PHE A 100 0.87 -1.79 10.32
CA PHE A 100 1.48 -3.09 10.63
C PHE A 100 0.99 -3.67 11.96
N GLU A 101 0.83 -2.84 12.99
CA GLU A 101 0.24 -3.27 14.27
C GLU A 101 -1.23 -3.72 14.12
N LEU A 102 -2.04 -2.94 13.40
CA LEU A 102 -3.48 -3.23 13.21
C LEU A 102 -3.72 -4.50 12.40
N ILE A 103 -2.87 -4.80 11.41
CA ILE A 103 -3.00 -5.97 10.55
C ILE A 103 -2.34 -7.23 11.13
N GLY A 104 -1.75 -7.16 12.34
CA GLY A 104 -1.15 -8.31 13.03
C GLY A 104 0.34 -8.54 12.77
N PHE A 105 1.02 -7.66 12.05
CA PHE A 105 2.46 -7.71 11.78
C PHE A 105 3.30 -6.82 12.71
N GLY A 106 2.80 -6.53 13.92
CA GLY A 106 3.51 -5.73 14.92
C GLY A 106 4.86 -6.32 15.35
N ASP A 107 5.06 -7.63 15.19
CA ASP A 107 6.34 -8.29 15.43
C ASP A 107 7.48 -7.75 14.55
N ILE A 108 7.20 -7.29 13.33
CA ILE A 108 8.19 -6.67 12.43
C ILE A 108 8.80 -5.42 13.07
N LEU A 109 8.05 -4.72 13.91
CA LEU A 109 8.52 -3.54 14.64
C LEU A 109 9.25 -3.93 15.93
N ARG A 110 8.82 -5.02 16.57
CA ARG A 110 9.37 -5.47 17.86
C ARG A 110 10.73 -6.13 17.74
N GLN A 111 10.98 -6.94 16.70
CA GLN A 111 12.27 -7.63 16.55
C GLN A 111 13.47 -6.67 16.44
N PRO A 112 13.44 -5.63 15.57
CA PRO A 112 14.55 -4.68 15.50
C PRO A 112 14.75 -3.89 16.80
N GLN A 113 13.68 -3.56 17.53
CA GLN A 113 13.78 -2.91 18.83
C GLN A 113 14.45 -3.81 19.88
N ALA A 114 14.11 -5.11 19.90
CA ALA A 114 14.76 -6.09 20.77
C ALA A 114 16.25 -6.20 20.45
N VAL A 115 16.63 -6.23 19.17
CA VAL A 115 18.02 -6.23 18.73
C VAL A 115 18.77 -4.98 19.18
N ILE A 116 18.15 -3.80 19.09
CA ILE A 116 18.75 -2.54 19.58
C ILE A 116 19.03 -2.64 21.08
N GLY A 117 18.07 -3.11 21.87
CA GLY A 117 18.21 -3.28 23.32
C GLY A 117 19.33 -4.26 23.70
N LEU A 118 19.38 -5.42 23.02
CA LEU A 118 20.43 -6.43 23.22
C LEU A 118 21.81 -5.89 22.85
N ALA A 119 21.93 -5.23 21.70
CA ALA A 119 23.20 -4.65 21.27
C ALA A 119 23.71 -3.58 22.25
N THR A 120 22.84 -2.69 22.73
CA THR A 120 23.19 -1.71 23.77
C THR A 120 23.64 -2.38 25.06
N ARG A 121 23.01 -3.49 25.45
CA ARG A 121 23.42 -4.28 26.63
C ARG A 121 24.81 -4.86 26.47
N ILE A 122 25.11 -5.46 25.30
CA ILE A 122 26.43 -5.98 24.97
C ILE A 122 27.47 -4.86 24.99
N GLU A 123 27.18 -3.70 24.37
CA GLU A 123 28.08 -2.54 24.36
C GLU A 123 28.40 -2.08 25.79
N ASN A 124 27.42 -2.04 26.69
CA ASN A 124 27.59 -1.64 28.08
C ASN A 124 28.42 -2.65 28.88
N ILE A 125 28.11 -3.94 28.78
CA ILE A 125 28.84 -5.02 29.47
C ILE A 125 30.28 -5.06 29.01
N ALA A 126 30.48 -5.06 27.69
CA ALA A 126 31.82 -5.06 27.13
C ALA A 126 32.58 -3.81 27.60
N SER A 127 32.02 -2.61 27.51
CA SER A 127 32.71 -1.38 27.91
C SER A 127 33.08 -1.33 29.41
N ALA A 128 32.31 -1.97 30.28
CA ALA A 128 32.57 -2.02 31.72
C ALA A 128 33.76 -2.93 32.11
N ILE A 129 34.05 -3.97 31.33
CA ILE A 129 35.17 -4.89 31.60
C ILE A 129 36.49 -4.30 31.04
N PRO A 130 37.50 -4.01 31.88
CA PRO A 130 38.79 -3.50 31.42
C PRO A 130 39.53 -4.53 30.57
N GLY A 131 40.19 -4.09 29.50
CA GLY A 131 40.98 -4.94 28.61
C GLY A 131 40.78 -4.64 27.13
N GLN A 132 41.84 -4.83 26.34
CA GLN A 132 41.83 -4.62 24.88
C GLN A 132 41.41 -5.88 24.10
N HIS A 133 41.50 -7.05 24.72
CA HIS A 133 41.22 -8.33 24.09
C HIS A 133 39.98 -8.98 24.67
N LEU A 134 39.35 -9.84 23.88
CA LEU A 134 38.23 -10.63 24.35
C LEU A 134 38.69 -11.66 25.39
N THR A 135 38.05 -11.66 26.57
CA THR A 135 38.28 -12.70 27.59
C THR A 135 37.21 -13.79 27.49
N PRO A 136 37.49 -15.04 27.88
CA PRO A 136 36.49 -16.10 27.93
C PRO A 136 35.29 -15.76 28.81
N GLU A 137 35.51 -15.02 29.90
CA GLU A 137 34.45 -14.55 30.80
C GLU A 137 33.51 -13.55 30.11
N LEU A 138 34.06 -12.52 29.44
CA LEU A 138 33.26 -11.58 28.66
C LEU A 138 32.53 -12.29 27.52
N ALA A 139 33.21 -13.23 26.85
CA ALA A 139 32.61 -14.00 25.76
C ALA A 139 31.42 -14.84 26.24
N ALA A 140 31.52 -15.49 27.40
CA ALA A 140 30.44 -16.28 27.98
C ALA A 140 29.22 -15.41 28.33
N VAL A 141 29.44 -14.23 28.91
CA VAL A 141 28.35 -13.30 29.27
C VAL A 141 27.64 -12.77 28.03
N VAL A 142 28.40 -12.39 27.00
CA VAL A 142 27.85 -11.76 25.79
C VAL A 142 27.26 -12.78 24.81
N ALA A 143 27.72 -14.04 24.83
CA ALA A 143 27.25 -15.09 23.91
C ALA A 143 25.74 -15.30 23.95
N GLN A 144 25.13 -15.21 25.14
CA GLN A 144 23.68 -15.34 25.28
C GLN A 144 22.93 -14.19 24.57
N ASP A 145 23.32 -12.95 24.80
CA ASP A 145 22.68 -11.78 24.19
C ASP A 145 22.87 -11.79 22.65
N LEU A 146 24.02 -12.24 22.17
CA LEU A 146 24.32 -12.39 20.74
C LEU A 146 23.51 -13.52 20.09
N ALA A 147 23.29 -14.63 20.80
CA ALA A 147 22.40 -15.70 20.35
C ALA A 147 20.93 -15.23 20.27
N LEU A 148 20.49 -14.39 21.22
CA LEU A 148 19.16 -13.77 21.17
C LEU A 148 19.02 -12.80 19.99
N MET A 149 20.05 -12.00 19.69
CA MET A 149 20.07 -11.13 18.49
C MET A 149 19.95 -11.94 17.20
N ARG A 150 20.68 -13.06 17.10
CA ARG A 150 20.58 -13.98 15.98
C ARG A 150 19.18 -14.55 15.84
N SER A 151 18.60 -15.06 16.94
CA SER A 151 17.25 -15.61 16.95
C SER A 151 16.18 -14.58 16.55
N ALA A 152 16.32 -13.32 16.97
CA ALA A 152 15.42 -12.24 16.57
C ALA A 152 15.48 -11.99 15.05
N SER A 153 16.66 -12.11 14.46
CA SER A 153 16.90 -11.95 13.02
C SER A 153 16.37 -13.12 12.21
N ASP A 154 16.60 -14.36 12.68
CA ASP A 154 16.06 -15.58 12.06
C ASP A 154 14.52 -15.57 12.00
N ARG A 155 13.86 -14.92 12.98
CA ARG A 155 12.40 -14.72 13.00
C ARG A 155 11.95 -13.57 12.10
N PHE A 156 12.80 -12.58 11.87
CA PHE A 156 12.44 -11.37 11.12
C PHE A 156 12.18 -11.67 9.64
N GLY A 157 13.02 -12.47 8.98
CA GLY A 157 12.87 -12.80 7.56
C GLY A 157 11.54 -13.45 7.19
N PRO A 158 11.13 -14.52 7.88
CA PRO A 158 9.81 -15.12 7.67
C PRO A 158 8.66 -14.13 7.88
N LEU A 159 8.74 -13.27 8.90
CA LEU A 159 7.72 -12.25 9.18
C LEU A 159 7.63 -11.22 8.05
N VAL A 160 8.78 -10.72 7.56
CA VAL A 160 8.82 -9.79 6.43
C VAL A 160 8.27 -10.45 5.17
N ALA A 161 8.62 -11.71 4.91
CA ALA A 161 8.11 -12.45 3.75
C ALA A 161 6.59 -12.65 3.83
N GLU A 162 6.07 -13.00 5.00
CA GLU A 162 4.62 -13.17 5.24
C GLU A 162 3.88 -11.83 5.07
N ALA A 163 4.37 -10.76 5.67
CA ALA A 163 3.81 -9.43 5.49
C ALA A 163 3.84 -8.99 4.02
N THR A 164 4.93 -9.28 3.30
CA THR A 164 5.05 -8.98 1.87
C THR A 164 4.00 -9.72 1.05
N ARG A 165 3.78 -11.02 1.32
CA ARG A 165 2.73 -11.80 0.66
C ARG A 165 1.35 -11.25 0.96
N PHE A 166 1.07 -10.91 2.21
CA PHE A 166 -0.20 -10.33 2.62
C PHE A 166 -0.45 -8.97 1.95
N ILE A 167 0.53 -8.08 1.98
CA ILE A 167 0.46 -6.75 1.34
C ILE A 167 0.24 -6.92 -0.15
N ARG A 168 0.97 -7.82 -0.82
CA ARG A 168 0.81 -8.08 -2.26
C ARG A 168 -0.60 -8.59 -2.59
N SER A 169 -1.10 -9.58 -1.85
CA SER A 169 -2.44 -10.14 -2.10
C SER A 169 -3.53 -9.09 -1.89
N THR A 170 -3.44 -8.35 -0.77
CA THR A 170 -4.37 -7.27 -0.44
C THR A 170 -4.33 -6.15 -1.47
N ALA A 171 -3.13 -5.74 -1.90
CA ALA A 171 -2.93 -4.74 -2.95
C ALA A 171 -3.61 -5.14 -4.26
N LEU A 172 -3.40 -6.39 -4.71
CA LEU A 172 -4.02 -6.90 -5.92
C LEU A 172 -5.55 -6.85 -5.82
N LEU A 173 -6.12 -7.33 -4.71
CA LEU A 173 -7.57 -7.28 -4.50
C LEU A 173 -8.08 -5.84 -4.50
N LEU A 174 -7.39 -4.94 -3.80
CA LEU A 174 -7.80 -3.54 -3.62
C LEU A 174 -7.59 -2.69 -4.88
N THR A 175 -6.76 -3.13 -5.82
CA THR A 175 -6.60 -2.50 -7.13
C THR A 175 -7.57 -3.10 -8.16
N PHE A 176 -7.62 -4.43 -8.29
CA PHE A 176 -8.37 -5.08 -9.38
C PHE A 176 -9.88 -5.09 -9.15
N VAL A 177 -10.36 -5.22 -7.90
CA VAL A 177 -11.80 -5.24 -7.61
C VAL A 177 -12.44 -3.89 -7.93
N PRO A 178 -11.94 -2.73 -7.43
CA PRO A 178 -12.51 -1.44 -7.79
C PRO A 178 -12.30 -1.09 -9.25
N LEU A 179 -11.19 -1.52 -9.87
CA LEU A 179 -10.97 -1.32 -11.31
C LEU A 179 -12.02 -2.08 -12.14
N GLY A 180 -12.29 -3.35 -11.82
CA GLY A 180 -13.34 -4.13 -12.46
C GLY A 180 -14.72 -3.49 -12.28
N PHE A 181 -15.01 -3.02 -11.07
CA PHE A 181 -16.24 -2.27 -10.78
C PHE A 181 -16.32 -0.98 -11.60
N LEU A 182 -15.24 -0.21 -11.71
CA LEU A 182 -15.19 1.03 -12.46
C LEU A 182 -15.39 0.79 -13.96
N VAL A 183 -14.77 -0.26 -14.53
CA VAL A 183 -14.99 -0.66 -15.92
C VAL A 183 -16.46 -1.05 -16.14
N ALA A 184 -17.01 -1.92 -15.29
CA ALA A 184 -18.42 -2.33 -15.38
C ALA A 184 -19.37 -1.14 -15.25
N PHE A 185 -19.08 -0.21 -14.33
CA PHE A 185 -19.83 1.01 -14.11
C PHE A 185 -19.78 1.94 -15.33
N LEU A 186 -18.61 2.14 -15.94
CA LEU A 186 -18.47 2.94 -17.15
C LEU A 186 -19.22 2.33 -18.35
N LEU A 187 -19.19 1.00 -18.50
CA LEU A 187 -19.97 0.30 -19.52
C LEU A 187 -21.48 0.49 -19.30
N LEU A 188 -21.95 0.43 -18.05
CA LEU A 188 -23.34 0.67 -17.69
C LEU A 188 -23.75 2.13 -17.94
N VAL A 189 -22.91 3.09 -17.57
CA VAL A 189 -23.15 4.52 -17.85
C VAL A 189 -23.19 4.77 -19.36
N ARG A 190 -22.29 4.15 -20.13
CA ARG A 190 -22.27 4.25 -21.60
C ARG A 190 -23.58 3.77 -22.21
N THR A 191 -24.05 2.58 -21.85
CA THR A 191 -25.31 2.04 -22.41
C THR A 191 -26.53 2.82 -21.93
N SER A 192 -26.53 3.33 -20.69
CA SER A 192 -27.64 4.08 -20.10
C SER A 192 -27.69 5.56 -20.50
N THR A 193 -26.58 6.14 -20.99
CA THR A 193 -26.47 7.60 -21.18
C THR A 193 -26.11 8.00 -22.60
N LEU A 194 -25.10 7.37 -23.21
CA LEU A 194 -24.65 7.73 -24.56
C LEU A 194 -25.67 7.32 -25.63
N ARG A 195 -26.29 6.14 -25.50
CA ARG A 195 -27.34 5.70 -26.44
C ARG A 195 -28.57 6.62 -26.44
N PRO A 196 -29.17 6.98 -25.28
CA PRO A 196 -30.26 7.97 -25.27
C PRO A 196 -29.85 9.34 -25.82
N MET A 197 -28.59 9.75 -25.64
CA MET A 197 -28.10 11.03 -26.18
C MET A 197 -28.00 11.03 -27.70
N GLU A 198 -27.56 9.93 -28.32
CA GLU A 198 -27.59 9.76 -29.79
C GLU A 198 -29.02 9.85 -30.32
N HIS A 199 -29.99 9.22 -29.63
CA HIS A 199 -31.40 9.30 -29.98
C HIS A 199 -31.95 10.73 -29.82
N ALA A 200 -31.58 11.42 -28.75
CA ALA A 200 -31.95 12.82 -28.50
C ALA A 200 -31.41 13.76 -29.60
N MET A 201 -30.14 13.59 -29.98
CA MET A 201 -29.50 14.36 -31.04
C MET A 201 -30.14 14.10 -32.40
N SER A 202 -30.45 12.85 -32.71
CA SER A 202 -31.16 12.49 -33.94
C SER A 202 -32.56 13.12 -33.98
N ALA A 203 -33.30 13.09 -32.87
CA ALA A 203 -34.61 13.72 -32.77
C ALA A 203 -34.55 15.25 -32.88
N ALA A 204 -33.56 15.90 -32.24
CA ALA A 204 -33.31 17.33 -32.37
C ALA A 204 -33.04 17.72 -33.83
N LYS A 205 -32.24 16.93 -34.54
CA LYS A 205 -31.90 17.16 -35.95
C LYS A 205 -33.15 17.07 -36.84
N ARG A 206 -33.97 16.04 -36.66
CA ARG A 206 -35.25 15.89 -37.38
C ARG A 206 -36.21 17.05 -37.12
N MET A 207 -36.32 17.50 -35.87
CA MET A 207 -37.12 18.67 -35.51
C MET A 207 -36.61 19.94 -36.22
N ALA A 208 -35.28 20.14 -36.28
CA ALA A 208 -34.68 21.28 -36.98
C ALA A 208 -34.91 21.22 -38.51
N GLU A 209 -34.99 20.01 -39.07
CA GLU A 209 -35.34 19.75 -40.47
C GLU A 209 -36.87 19.86 -40.74
N GLY A 210 -37.67 20.19 -39.72
CA GLY A 210 -39.11 20.42 -39.84
C GLY A 210 -39.98 19.16 -39.71
N ASP A 211 -39.37 18.01 -39.40
CA ASP A 211 -40.05 16.75 -39.14
C ASP A 211 -40.43 16.64 -37.66
N LEU A 212 -41.69 17.00 -37.37
CA LEU A 212 -42.26 16.95 -36.03
C LEU A 212 -42.93 15.59 -35.72
N SER A 213 -42.81 14.60 -36.62
CA SER A 213 -43.59 13.35 -36.60
C SER A 213 -43.01 12.25 -35.69
N ALA A 214 -41.87 12.49 -35.02
CA ALA A 214 -41.17 11.46 -34.24
C ALA A 214 -41.96 11.01 -32.99
N GLY A 215 -41.92 9.72 -32.65
CA GLY A 215 -42.56 9.19 -31.42
C GLY A 215 -41.97 9.74 -30.12
N HIS A 216 -42.71 9.62 -29.01
CA HIS A 216 -42.34 10.12 -27.68
C HIS A 216 -40.91 9.72 -27.28
N LEU A 217 -40.11 10.70 -26.86
CA LEU A 217 -38.76 10.48 -26.36
C LEU A 217 -38.82 9.82 -24.97
N SER A 218 -37.91 8.88 -24.71
CA SER A 218 -37.93 8.05 -23.49
C SER A 218 -37.80 8.88 -22.21
N HIS A 219 -38.58 8.53 -21.19
CA HIS A 219 -38.67 9.25 -19.93
C HIS A 219 -37.69 8.66 -18.91
N SER A 220 -36.60 9.37 -18.65
CA SER A 220 -35.66 9.05 -17.56
C SER A 220 -35.88 9.97 -16.34
N GLY A 221 -35.55 9.51 -15.13
CA GLY A 221 -35.63 10.32 -13.90
C GLY A 221 -34.47 11.30 -13.71
N ASN A 222 -33.39 11.15 -14.49
CA ASN A 222 -32.14 11.91 -14.35
C ASN A 222 -32.11 13.20 -15.19
N GLU A 223 -30.98 13.90 -15.18
CA GLU A 223 -30.77 15.18 -15.90
C GLU A 223 -31.04 15.07 -17.40
N PHE A 224 -30.76 13.91 -18.02
CA PHE A 224 -31.10 13.68 -19.43
C PHE A 224 -32.60 13.53 -19.67
N GLY A 225 -33.32 12.88 -18.75
CA GLY A 225 -34.77 12.83 -18.83
C GLY A 225 -35.42 14.21 -18.65
N GLN A 226 -34.84 15.08 -17.83
CA GLN A 226 -35.27 16.47 -17.73
C GLN A 226 -35.06 17.23 -19.05
N LEU A 227 -33.90 17.04 -19.70
CA LEU A 227 -33.61 17.62 -21.02
C LEU A 227 -34.57 17.11 -22.11
N LEU A 228 -34.79 15.79 -22.17
CA LEU A 228 -35.71 15.17 -23.14
C LEU A 228 -37.15 15.66 -22.96
N ARG A 229 -37.61 15.82 -21.71
CA ARG A 229 -38.92 16.42 -21.41
C ARG A 229 -39.02 17.86 -21.89
N ALA A 230 -38.01 18.68 -21.64
CA ALA A 230 -37.98 20.07 -22.11
C ALA A 230 -37.99 20.16 -23.65
N MET A 231 -37.30 19.25 -24.34
CA MET A 231 -37.33 19.15 -25.80
C MET A 231 -38.71 18.76 -26.33
N ASP A 232 -39.36 17.75 -25.74
CA ASP A 232 -40.69 17.30 -26.19
C ASP A 232 -41.77 18.38 -25.96
N MET A 233 -41.68 19.12 -24.83
CA MET A 233 -42.52 20.30 -24.58
C MET A 233 -42.31 21.40 -25.64
N THR A 234 -41.06 21.65 -26.06
CA THR A 234 -40.74 22.65 -27.09
C THR A 234 -41.30 22.23 -28.45
N ARG A 235 -41.16 20.94 -28.78
CA ARG A 235 -41.71 20.36 -30.00
C ARG A 235 -43.23 20.47 -30.06
N SER A 236 -43.93 20.12 -28.98
CA SER A 236 -45.39 20.24 -28.90
C SER A 236 -45.85 21.66 -29.18
N LYS A 237 -45.24 22.65 -28.50
CA LYS A 237 -45.58 24.07 -28.71
C LYS A 237 -45.34 24.54 -30.14
N LEU A 238 -44.27 24.08 -30.80
CA LEU A 238 -43.99 24.40 -32.20
C LEU A 238 -45.00 23.75 -33.17
N ALA A 239 -45.41 22.52 -32.89
CA ALA A 239 -46.45 21.84 -33.67
C ALA A 239 -47.80 22.56 -33.54
N ASP A 240 -48.18 22.96 -32.31
CA ASP A 240 -49.39 23.72 -32.04
C ASP A 240 -49.39 25.05 -32.79
N LEU A 241 -48.29 25.81 -32.74
CA LEU A 241 -48.14 27.07 -33.49
C LEU A 241 -48.24 26.87 -35.01
N ARG A 242 -47.66 25.80 -35.56
CA ARG A 242 -47.77 25.48 -36.99
C ARG A 242 -49.21 25.17 -37.38
N SER A 243 -49.91 24.37 -36.56
CA SER A 243 -51.31 24.00 -36.81
C SER A 243 -52.25 25.21 -36.75
N ALA A 244 -52.04 26.12 -35.79
CA ALA A 244 -52.78 27.37 -35.66
C ALA A 244 -52.57 28.30 -36.86
N ARG A 245 -51.37 28.31 -37.45
CA ARG A 245 -51.06 29.09 -38.65
C ARG A 245 -51.59 28.47 -39.94
N SER A 246 -51.70 27.14 -40.04
CA SER A 246 -52.24 26.46 -41.24
C SER A 246 -53.77 26.40 -41.28
N GLY A 247 -54.45 26.70 -40.17
CA GLY A 247 -55.91 26.76 -40.07
C GLY A 247 -56.50 28.17 -40.22
N ALA A 248 -55.65 29.18 -40.48
CA ALA A 248 -56.02 30.56 -40.80
C ALA A 248 -55.66 30.85 -42.28
#